data_AF-A0A924AYJ5-F1
#
_entry.id   AF-A0A924AYJ5-F1
#
_cell.length_a   1.000
_cell.length_b   1.000
_cell.length_c   1.000
_cell.angle_alpha   90.00
_cell.angle_beta   90.00
_cell.angle_gamma   90.00
#
_symmetry.space_group_name_H-M   'P 1'
#
loop_
_entity.id
_entity.type
_entity.pdbx_description
1 polymer ?
#
loop_
_entity_poly.entity_id
_entity_poly.type
_entity_poly.pdbx_seq_one_letter_code
_entity_poly.pdbx_strand_id
1 'polypeptide(L)'
;MNRRIQILIGLLVVALVAGLAWLWHERMELRWETRNRSSQAAIENRMLGATMLLRQRGYTVALAGSLGALNLRTLSDGTLIIGNEYGTTAPDTAQLLLAWVRRGNTLITSPRWASAAERAALAA
;
A
#
# COMPACT_ATOMS: atom_id res chain seq x y z
N MET A 1 -35.41 55.40 -21.97
CA MET A 1 -35.15 53.95 -21.79
C MET A 1 -35.85 53.50 -20.52
N ASN A 2 -36.71 52.47 -20.58
CA ASN A 2 -37.61 52.13 -19.47
C ASN A 2 -36.85 51.55 -18.27
N ARG A 3 -37.11 52.05 -17.06
CA ARG A 3 -36.49 51.60 -15.79
C ARG A 3 -36.58 50.07 -15.58
N ARG A 4 -37.65 49.44 -16.06
CA ARG A 4 -37.83 47.98 -16.05
C ARG A 4 -36.81 47.25 -16.92
N ILE A 5 -36.49 47.79 -18.09
CA ILE A 5 -35.47 47.23 -19.01
C ILE A 5 -34.09 47.34 -18.37
N GLN A 6 -33.79 48.45 -17.68
CA GLN A 6 -32.52 48.63 -16.97
C GLN A 6 -32.35 47.62 -15.81
N ILE A 7 -33.41 47.35 -15.06
CA ILE A 7 -33.39 46.34 -13.98
C ILE A 7 -33.17 44.94 -14.55
N LEU A 8 -33.85 44.60 -15.65
CA LEU A 8 -33.68 43.30 -16.32
C LEU A 8 -32.25 43.13 -16.87
N ILE A 9 -31.68 44.17 -17.47
CA ILE A 9 -30.29 44.16 -17.93
C ILE A 9 -29.33 43.98 -16.75
N GLY A 10 -29.56 44.69 -15.63
CA GLY A 10 -28.74 44.55 -14.43
C GLY A 10 -28.77 43.13 -13.87
N LEU A 11 -29.96 42.51 -13.77
CA LEU A 11 -30.11 41.12 -13.34
C LEU A 11 -29.42 40.14 -14.29
N LEU A 12 -29.55 40.36 -15.61
CA LEU A 12 -28.89 39.54 -16.61
C LEU A 12 -27.37 39.57 -16.43
N VAL A 13 -26.79 40.77 -16.25
CA VAL A 13 -25.34 40.94 -16.06
C VAL A 13 -24.85 40.27 -14.78
N VAL A 14 -25.58 40.44 -13.67
CA VAL A 14 -25.22 39.78 -12.40
C VAL A 14 -25.26 38.26 -12.55
N ALA A 15 -26.29 37.71 -13.20
CA ALA A 15 -26.39 36.27 -13.46
C ALA A 15 -25.23 35.77 -14.33
N LEU A 16 -24.82 36.55 -15.34
CA LEU A 16 -23.70 36.22 -16.22
C LEU A 16 -22.37 36.19 -15.46
N VAL A 17 -22.11 37.19 -14.62
CA VAL A 17 -20.89 37.27 -13.79
C VAL A 17 -20.84 36.12 -12.79
N ALA A 18 -21.96 35.83 -12.10
CA ALA A 18 -22.04 34.72 -11.16
C ALA A 18 -21.82 33.37 -11.86
N GLY A 19 -22.42 33.17 -13.04
CA GLY A 19 -22.23 31.95 -13.84
C GLY A 19 -20.78 31.76 -14.30
N LEU A 20 -20.12 32.84 -14.74
CA LEU A 20 -18.71 32.80 -15.14
C LEU A 20 -17.78 32.53 -13.94
N ALA A 21 -18.06 33.15 -12.79
CA ALA A 21 -17.29 32.93 -11.56
C ALA A 21 -17.41 31.48 -11.07
N TRP A 22 -18.62 30.91 -11.11
CA TRP A 22 -18.83 29.49 -10.79
C TRP A 22 -18.05 28.60 -11.78
N LEU A 23 -18.22 28.82 -13.09
CA LEU A 23 -17.53 28.00 -14.09
C LEU A 23 -16.01 28.03 -13.91
N TRP A 24 -15.45 29.20 -13.59
CA TRP A 24 -14.03 29.34 -13.26
C TRP A 24 -13.64 28.51 -12.04
N HIS A 25 -14.38 28.61 -10.94
CA HIS A 25 -14.11 27.85 -9.71
C HIS A 25 -14.13 26.33 -9.94
N GLU A 26 -15.08 25.82 -10.72
CA GLU A 26 -15.21 24.39 -11.00
C GLU A 26 -14.17 23.84 -11.99
N ARG A 27 -13.76 24.64 -12.98
CA ARG A 27 -12.98 24.13 -14.12
C ARG A 27 -11.55 24.65 -14.21
N MET A 28 -11.29 25.86 -13.72
CA MET A 28 -10.01 26.54 -13.88
C MET A 28 -9.20 26.60 -12.59
N GLU A 29 -9.83 26.35 -11.44
CA GLU A 29 -9.08 26.24 -10.18
C GLU A 29 -8.27 24.94 -10.18
N LEU A 30 -6.97 25.08 -10.46
CA LEU A 30 -6.00 23.99 -10.38
C LEU A 30 -5.84 23.57 -8.92
N ARG A 31 -6.62 22.57 -8.52
CA ARG A 31 -6.50 21.93 -7.21
C ARG A 31 -5.41 20.87 -7.31
N TRP A 32 -4.53 20.85 -6.31
CA TRP A 32 -3.57 19.77 -6.15
C TRP A 32 -4.33 18.51 -5.73
N GLU A 33 -4.61 17.65 -6.70
CA GLU A 33 -5.18 16.33 -6.44
C GLU A 33 -4.05 15.30 -6.33
N THR A 34 -3.99 14.64 -5.17
CA THR A 34 -3.09 13.50 -4.99
C THR A 34 -3.63 12.33 -5.82
N ARG A 35 -3.02 12.08 -6.98
CA ARG A 35 -3.30 10.86 -7.76
C ARG A 35 -2.38 9.74 -7.28
N ASN A 36 -2.98 8.71 -6.68
CA ASN A 36 -2.28 7.48 -6.36
C ASN A 36 -1.84 6.79 -7.66
N ARG A 37 -0.58 7.00 -8.07
CA ARG A 37 0.08 6.22 -9.11
C ARG A 37 0.86 5.10 -8.43
N SER A 38 0.30 3.89 -8.44
CA SER A 38 1.10 2.71 -8.12
C SER A 38 1.95 2.38 -9.35
N SER A 39 3.27 2.34 -9.18
CA SER A 39 4.14 1.86 -10.26
C SER A 39 3.95 0.36 -10.46
N GLN A 40 4.04 -0.12 -11.69
CA GLN A 40 3.95 -1.55 -11.97
C GLN A 40 5.00 -2.35 -11.17
N ALA A 41 6.20 -1.79 -11.00
CA ALA A 41 7.26 -2.37 -10.17
C ALA A 41 6.86 -2.51 -8.69
N ALA A 42 6.08 -1.57 -8.14
CA ALA A 42 5.59 -1.66 -6.76
C ALA A 42 4.43 -2.66 -6.61
N ILE A 43 3.66 -2.91 -7.67
CA ILE A 43 2.62 -3.95 -7.71
C ILE A 43 3.26 -5.33 -7.70
N GLU A 44 4.28 -5.54 -8.53
CA GLU A 44 5.02 -6.80 -8.64
C GLU A 44 5.89 -7.09 -7.41
N ASN A 45 6.45 -6.03 -6.80
CA ASN A 45 7.27 -6.14 -5.60
C ASN A 45 6.76 -5.21 -4.49
N ARG A 46 5.97 -5.75 -3.57
CA ARG A 46 5.49 -5.00 -2.39
C ARG A 46 6.62 -4.50 -1.49
N MET A 47 7.80 -5.13 -1.56
CA MET A 47 9.00 -4.75 -0.80
C MET A 47 10.03 -4.01 -1.67
N LEU A 48 9.61 -3.34 -2.76
CA LEU A 48 10.50 -2.71 -3.73
C LEU A 48 11.55 -1.80 -3.08
N GLY A 49 11.15 -0.95 -2.13
CA GLY A 49 12.08 -0.07 -1.42
C GLY A 49 13.17 -0.84 -0.65
N ALA A 50 12.78 -1.90 0.06
CA ALA A 50 13.72 -2.75 0.77
C ALA A 50 14.64 -3.52 -0.19
N THR A 51 14.09 -4.06 -1.29
CA THR A 51 14.88 -4.73 -2.33
C THR A 51 15.92 -3.80 -2.95
N MET A 52 15.53 -2.57 -3.30
CA MET A 52 16.43 -1.58 -3.88
C MET A 52 17.55 -1.20 -2.91
N LEU A 53 17.21 -0.95 -1.64
CA LEU A 53 18.20 -0.61 -0.62
C LEU A 53 19.22 -1.75 -0.41
N LEU A 54 18.75 -2.99 -0.30
CA LEU A 54 19.61 -4.15 -0.09
C LEU A 54 20.51 -4.41 -1.31
N ARG A 55 19.97 -4.30 -2.52
CA ARG A 55 20.77 -4.43 -3.75
C ARG A 55 21.81 -3.32 -3.87
N GLN A 56 21.46 -2.08 -3.52
CA GLN A 56 22.39 -0.95 -3.51
C GLN A 56 23.56 -1.18 -2.54
N ARG A 57 23.33 -1.94 -1.45
CA ARG A 57 24.36 -2.34 -0.48
C ARG A 57 25.14 -3.59 -0.90
N GLY A 58 24.89 -4.14 -2.09
CA GLY A 58 25.60 -5.31 -2.63
C GLY A 58 25.02 -6.66 -2.19
N TYR A 59 23.84 -6.70 -1.58
CA TYR A 59 23.19 -7.95 -1.21
C TYR A 59 22.43 -8.58 -2.39
N THR A 60 22.53 -9.90 -2.53
CA THR A 60 21.69 -10.68 -3.44
C THR A 60 20.30 -10.85 -2.83
N VAL A 61 19.27 -10.31 -3.50
CA VAL A 61 17.88 -10.37 -3.02
C VAL A 61 17.03 -11.19 -4.00
N ALA A 62 16.51 -12.31 -3.51
CA ALA A 62 15.48 -13.11 -4.17
C ALA A 62 14.09 -12.72 -3.64
N LEU A 63 13.11 -12.68 -4.54
CA LEU A 63 11.72 -12.38 -4.21
C LEU A 63 10.91 -13.68 -4.27
N ALA A 64 10.08 -13.91 -3.26
CA ALA A 64 9.03 -14.92 -3.28
C ALA A 64 7.69 -14.21 -3.18
N GLY A 65 6.76 -14.54 -4.07
CA GLY A 65 5.45 -13.87 -4.13
C GLY A 65 4.55 -14.15 -2.92
N SER A 66 4.74 -15.30 -2.27
CA SER A 66 4.07 -15.66 -1.02
C SER A 66 4.91 -16.64 -0.22
N LEU A 67 4.68 -16.71 1.09
CA LEU A 67 5.30 -17.71 1.96
C LEU A 67 4.96 -19.15 1.52
N GLY A 68 3.75 -19.37 0.97
CA GLY A 68 3.33 -20.68 0.46
C GLY A 68 4.03 -21.12 -0.84
N ALA A 69 4.51 -20.16 -1.66
CA ALA A 69 5.30 -20.46 -2.85
C ALA A 69 6.77 -20.79 -2.49
N LEU A 70 7.21 -20.48 -1.27
CA LEU A 70 8.56 -20.71 -0.83
C LEU A 70 8.74 -22.13 -0.30
N ASN A 71 9.63 -22.90 -0.92
CA ASN A 71 9.99 -24.22 -0.41
C ASN A 71 10.94 -24.09 0.80
N LEU A 72 10.35 -24.03 2.00
CA LEU A 72 11.09 -23.88 3.26
C LEU A 72 12.07 -25.04 3.54
N ARG A 73 11.85 -26.23 2.96
CA ARG A 73 12.74 -27.37 3.16
C ARG A 73 14.08 -27.20 2.43
N THR A 74 14.06 -26.51 1.30
CA THR A 74 15.22 -26.28 0.43
C THR A 74 15.69 -24.83 0.46
N LEU A 75 15.17 -24.03 1.39
CA LEU A 75 15.54 -22.62 1.52
C LEU A 75 17.01 -22.52 1.91
N SER A 76 17.77 -21.76 1.12
CA SER A 76 19.18 -21.47 1.38
C SER A 76 19.36 -20.77 2.73
N ASP A 77 20.56 -20.87 3.29
CA ASP A 77 20.90 -20.13 4.49
C ASP A 77 20.97 -18.62 4.21
N GLY A 78 20.62 -17.80 5.21
CA GLY A 78 20.60 -16.36 5.10
C GLY A 78 19.50 -15.68 5.92
N THR A 79 18.98 -14.58 5.37
CA THR A 79 17.95 -13.75 6.00
C THR A 79 16.65 -13.80 5.19
N LEU A 80 15.55 -14.16 5.85
CA LEU A 80 14.21 -14.12 5.29
C LEU A 80 13.46 -12.93 5.90
N ILE A 81 12.94 -12.05 5.03
CA ILE A 81 12.14 -10.90 5.44
C ILE A 81 10.70 -11.13 4.96
N ILE A 82 9.75 -11.16 5.90
CA ILE A 82 8.33 -11.32 5.62
C ILE A 82 7.64 -9.97 5.81
N GLY A 83 7.26 -9.34 4.70
CA GLY A 83 6.57 -8.06 4.69
C GLY A 83 5.05 -8.23 4.65
N ASN A 84 4.39 -7.90 5.76
CA ASN A 84 2.94 -7.67 5.83
C ASN A 84 2.09 -8.82 5.24
N GLU A 85 2.45 -10.07 5.51
CA GLU A 85 1.59 -11.20 5.18
C GLU A 85 0.43 -11.26 6.17
N TYR A 86 -0.69 -10.69 5.75
CA TYR A 86 -2.00 -10.92 6.36
C TYR A 86 -2.43 -12.37 6.06
N GLY A 87 -1.94 -13.30 6.87
CA GLY A 87 -2.29 -14.71 6.74
C GLY A 87 -1.88 -15.49 7.98
N THR A 88 -2.77 -16.37 8.43
CA THR A 88 -2.45 -17.36 9.46
C THR A 88 -1.43 -18.33 8.88
N THR A 89 -0.19 -18.27 9.35
CA THR A 89 0.82 -19.29 9.02
C THR A 89 0.32 -20.64 9.53
N ALA A 90 0.21 -21.64 8.65
CA ALA A 90 -0.16 -22.98 9.06
C ALA A 90 0.85 -23.52 10.11
N PRO A 91 0.42 -24.30 11.11
CA PRO A 91 1.31 -24.80 12.16
C PRO A 91 2.56 -25.51 11.63
N ASP A 92 2.41 -26.30 10.57
CA ASP A 92 3.52 -27.03 9.93
C ASP A 92 4.56 -26.08 9.31
N THR A 93 4.09 -25.01 8.66
CA THR A 93 4.95 -23.96 8.09
C THR A 93 5.71 -23.22 9.18
N ALA A 94 5.07 -22.97 10.33
CA ALA A 94 5.73 -22.33 11.48
C ALA A 94 6.84 -23.22 12.06
N GLN A 95 6.63 -24.53 12.15
CA GLN A 95 7.68 -25.46 12.59
C GLN A 95 8.86 -25.50 11.63
N LEU A 96 8.61 -25.49 10.31
CA LEU A 96 9.66 -25.45 9.30
C LEU A 96 10.47 -24.15 9.35
N LEU A 97 9.82 -23.00 9.52
CA LEU A 97 10.49 -21.71 9.72
C LEU A 97 11.34 -21.72 11.00
N LEU A 98 10.81 -22.25 12.09
CA LEU A 98 11.54 -22.36 13.35
C LEU A 98 12.75 -23.29 13.22
N ALA A 99 12.60 -24.42 12.53
CA ALA A 99 13.71 -25.33 12.23
C ALA A 99 14.78 -24.64 11.39
N TRP A 100 14.38 -23.85 10.37
CA TRP A 100 15.29 -23.08 9.55
C TRP A 100 16.06 -22.02 10.35
N VAL A 101 15.37 -21.27 11.23
CA VAL A 101 16.01 -20.31 12.16
C VAL A 101 16.96 -20.99 13.13
N ARG A 102 16.59 -22.17 13.66
CA ARG A 102 17.44 -22.96 14.56
C ARG A 102 18.77 -23.39 13.92
N ARG A 103 18.87 -23.44 12.58
CA ARG A 103 20.13 -23.68 11.87
C ARG A 103 21.10 -22.48 11.86
N GLY A 104 20.71 -21.35 12.45
CA GLY A 104 21.52 -20.12 12.49
C GLY A 104 21.05 -19.03 11.52
N ASN A 105 19.91 -19.24 10.87
CA ASN A 105 19.34 -18.29 9.91
C ASN A 105 18.53 -17.18 10.60
N THR A 106 18.34 -16.06 9.90
CA THR A 106 17.63 -14.89 10.45
C THR A 106 16.25 -14.71 9.84
N LEU A 107 15.23 -14.63 10.67
CA LEU A 107 13.86 -14.31 10.26
C LEU A 107 13.49 -12.90 10.76
N ILE A 108 13.15 -12.01 9.84
CA ILE A 108 12.63 -10.67 10.13
C ILE A 108 11.16 -10.65 9.74
N THR A 109 10.27 -10.38 10.69
CA THR A 109 8.83 -10.31 10.47
C THR A 109 8.21 -9.17 11.27
N SER A 110 7.03 -8.72 10.85
CA SER A 110 6.28 -7.70 11.58
C SER A 110 5.45 -8.35 12.68
N PRO A 111 5.37 -7.74 13.89
CA PRO A 111 4.51 -8.25 14.94
C PRO A 111 3.04 -8.18 14.48
N ARG A 112 2.29 -9.25 14.75
CA ARG A 112 0.83 -9.26 14.62
C ARG A 112 0.19 -9.60 15.96
N TRP A 113 -1.01 -9.06 16.19
CA TRP A 113 -1.81 -9.50 17.32
C TRP A 113 -2.36 -10.90 17.07
N ALA A 114 -2.24 -11.78 18.06
CA ALA A 114 -2.86 -13.09 18.03
C ALA A 114 -4.39 -12.92 18.14
N SER A 115 -5.11 -13.59 17.24
CA SER A 115 -6.57 -13.63 17.28
C SER A 115 -7.06 -14.30 18.58
N ALA A 116 -8.32 -14.07 18.96
CA ALA A 116 -8.90 -14.71 20.13
C ALA A 116 -8.87 -16.25 20.02
N ALA A 117 -9.09 -16.79 18.82
CA ALA A 117 -9.03 -18.21 18.54
C ALA A 117 -7.61 -18.79 18.72
N GLU A 118 -6.58 -18.09 18.24
CA GLU A 118 -5.18 -18.51 18.44
C GLU A 118 -4.76 -18.44 19.90
N ARG A 119 -5.21 -17.42 20.64
CA ARG A 119 -4.95 -17.32 22.09
C ARG A 119 -5.58 -18.46 22.87
N ALA A 120 -6.80 -18.87 22.50
CA ALA A 120 -7.46 -20.02 23.10
C ALA A 120 -6.71 -21.34 22.79
N ALA A 121 -6.22 -21.50 21.56
CA ALA A 121 -5.46 -22.68 21.15
C ALA A 121 -4.07 -22.79 21.81
N LEU A 122 -3.45 -21.66 22.17
CA LEU A 122 -2.17 -21.63 22.89
C LEU A 122 -2.29 -21.87 24.40
N ALA A 123 -3.50 -21.74 24.95
CA ALA A 123 -3.79 -21.93 26.37
C ALA A 123 -4.32 -23.34 26.71
N ALA A 124 -4.58 -24.16 25.68
CA ALA A 124 -4.98 -25.56 25.78
C ALA A 124 -3.76 -26.47 25.69
#